data_AF-A0A841Q6V9-F1
#
_entry.id   AF-A0A841Q6V9-F1
#
_cell.length_a   1.000
_cell.length_b   1.000
_cell.length_c   1.000
_cell.angle_alpha   90.00
_cell.angle_beta   90.00
_cell.angle_gamma   90.00
#
_symmetry.space_group_name_H-M   'P 1'
#
loop_
_entity.id
_entity.type
_entity.pdbx_description
1 polymer ?
#
loop_
_entity_poly.entity_id
_entity_poly.type
_entity_poly.pdbx_seq_one_letter_code
_entity_poly.pdbx_strand_id
1 'polypeptide(L)'
;MLTANEKGKLRRQYVAKIVYDKGFNWFFKYSLILLASLLILPIFLLTVEDSEMSIVVGFLFTLTIYLFFLLLSWGIITSYAKNVENKRLEMNLTKNQFEQAIEFKK
;
A
#
# COMPACT_ATOMS: atom_id res chain seq x y z
N MET A 1 19.39 15.96 -16.87
CA MET A 1 18.20 15.35 -17.52
C MET A 1 17.96 14.00 -16.86
N LEU A 2 16.73 13.70 -16.40
CA LEU A 2 16.42 12.38 -15.79
C LEU A 2 16.53 11.28 -16.85
N THR A 3 17.20 10.18 -16.51
CA THR A 3 17.26 9.00 -17.37
C THR A 3 15.88 8.33 -17.46
N ALA A 4 15.62 7.56 -18.54
CA ALA A 4 14.33 6.87 -18.72
C ALA A 4 13.98 5.96 -17.53
N ASN A 5 14.98 5.28 -16.94
CA ASN A 5 14.79 4.41 -15.79
C ASN A 5 14.43 5.21 -14.52
N GLU A 6 15.08 6.35 -14.28
CA GLU A 6 14.74 7.24 -13.16
C GLU A 6 13.33 7.80 -13.27
N LYS A 7 12.92 8.22 -14.47
CA LYS A 7 11.54 8.66 -14.72
C LYS A 7 10.53 7.55 -14.39
N GLY A 8 10.80 6.31 -14.80
CA GLY A 8 9.95 5.16 -14.47
C GLY A 8 9.88 4.86 -12.98
N LYS A 9 11.02 4.92 -12.27
CA LYS A 9 11.06 4.77 -10.81
C LYS A 9 10.26 5.87 -10.11
N LEU A 10 10.45 7.13 -10.51
CA LEU A 10 9.74 8.28 -9.95
C LEU A 10 8.24 8.22 -10.22
N ARG A 11 7.80 7.76 -11.40
CA ARG A 11 6.37 7.53 -11.69
C ARG A 11 5.74 6.55 -10.71
N ARG A 12 6.37 5.40 -10.46
CA ARG A 12 5.85 4.41 -9.49
C ARG A 12 5.77 4.98 -8.08
N GLN A 13 6.79 5.72 -7.67
CA GLN A 13 6.77 6.36 -6.35
C GLN A 13 5.75 7.52 -6.29
N TYR A 14 5.50 8.21 -7.41
CA TYR A 14 4.48 9.25 -7.50
C TYR A 14 3.06 8.68 -7.37
N VAL A 15 2.81 7.47 -7.89
CA VAL A 15 1.56 6.75 -7.61
C VAL A 15 1.39 6.50 -6.10
N ALA A 16 2.46 6.11 -5.40
CA ALA A 16 2.41 5.97 -3.94
C ALA A 16 2.10 7.31 -3.25
N LYS A 17 2.66 8.43 -3.74
CA LYS A 17 2.28 9.77 -3.27
C LYS A 17 0.79 10.07 -3.49
N ILE A 18 0.22 9.73 -4.64
CA ILE A 18 -1.22 9.92 -4.90
C ILE A 18 -2.07 9.12 -3.90
N VAL A 19 -1.69 7.87 -3.61
CA VAL A 19 -2.39 7.04 -2.61
C VAL A 19 -2.24 7.63 -1.21
N TYR A 20 -1.05 8.12 -0.86
CA TYR A 20 -0.79 8.82 0.40
C TYR A 20 -1.64 10.09 0.54
N ASP A 21 -1.72 10.91 -0.50
CA ASP A 21 -2.51 12.15 -0.53
C ASP A 21 -4.03 11.86 -0.42
N LYS A 22 -4.50 10.71 -0.91
CA LYS A 22 -5.88 10.21 -0.70
C LYS A 22 -6.13 9.72 0.74
N GLY A 23 -5.06 9.48 1.51
CA GLY A 23 -5.10 9.16 2.93
C GLY A 23 -5.26 7.68 3.27
N PHE A 24 -4.93 7.36 4.53
CA PHE A 24 -4.99 5.99 5.07
C PHE A 24 -6.39 5.38 4.97
N ASN A 25 -7.46 6.16 5.13
CA ASN A 25 -8.83 5.66 5.05
C ASN A 25 -9.16 5.07 3.67
N TRP A 26 -8.67 5.69 2.58
CA TRP A 26 -8.86 5.14 1.24
C TRP A 26 -8.11 3.80 1.10
N PHE A 27 -6.83 3.76 1.46
CA PHE A 27 -6.01 2.55 1.42
C PHE A 27 -6.61 1.41 2.28
N PHE A 28 -7.03 1.73 3.50
CA PHE A 28 -7.64 0.80 4.44
C PHE A 28 -8.94 0.18 3.91
N LYS A 29 -9.78 0.96 3.22
CA LYS A 29 -11.01 0.43 2.62
C LYS A 29 -10.73 -0.68 1.60
N TYR A 30 -9.71 -0.54 0.76
CA TYR A 30 -9.35 -1.58 -0.21
C TYR A 30 -8.63 -2.75 0.45
N SER A 31 -7.84 -2.51 1.50
CA SER A 31 -7.20 -3.61 2.23
C SER A 31 -8.22 -4.45 3.02
N LEU A 32 -9.36 -3.90 3.44
CA LEU A 32 -10.43 -4.67 4.06
C LEU A 32 -11.00 -5.75 3.12
N ILE A 33 -11.01 -5.50 1.80
CA ILE A 33 -11.41 -6.51 0.81
C ILE A 33 -10.43 -7.68 0.84
N LEU A 34 -9.13 -7.40 0.96
CA LEU A 34 -8.11 -8.43 1.13
C LEU A 34 -8.30 -9.19 2.44
N LEU A 35 -8.57 -8.51 3.56
CA LEU A 35 -8.88 -9.18 4.83
C LEU A 35 -10.07 -10.13 4.68
N ALA A 36 -11.17 -9.67 4.08
CA ALA A 36 -12.35 -10.50 3.85
C ALA A 36 -12.02 -11.75 3.03
N SER A 37 -11.15 -11.65 2.02
CA SER A 37 -10.69 -12.80 1.25
C SER A 37 -9.80 -13.76 2.04
N LEU A 38 -8.98 -13.26 2.97
CA LEU A 38 -8.11 -14.08 3.82
C LEU A 38 -8.90 -14.83 4.91
N LEU A 39 -10.00 -14.26 5.38
CA LEU A 39 -10.87 -14.88 6.39
C LEU A 39 -11.61 -16.12 5.86
N ILE A 40 -11.63 -16.35 4.55
CA ILE A 40 -12.19 -17.58 3.96
C ILE A 40 -11.41 -18.82 4.42
N LEU A 41 -10.10 -18.70 4.65
CA LEU A 41 -9.24 -19.81 5.07
C LEU A 41 -9.61 -20.39 6.45
N PRO A 42 -9.70 -19.59 7.54
CA PRO A 42 -10.15 -20.10 8.83
C PRO A 42 -11.62 -20.55 8.81
N ILE A 43 -12.47 -19.98 7.94
CA ILE A 43 -13.86 -20.43 7.75
C ILE A 43 -13.93 -21.79 7.03
N PHE A 44 -12.99 -22.10 6.14
CA PHE A 44 -12.91 -23.43 5.56
C PHE A 44 -12.40 -24.47 6.57
N LEU A 45 -11.42 -24.10 7.41
CA LEU A 45 -10.91 -24.97 8.49
C LEU A 45 -12.00 -25.33 9.51
N LEU A 46 -12.94 -24.40 9.79
CA LEU A 46 -14.18 -24.62 10.56
C LEU A 46 -14.93 -25.89 10.11
N THR A 47 -14.99 -26.16 8.80
CA THR A 47 -15.77 -27.27 8.24
C THR A 47 -15.07 -28.63 8.33
N VAL A 48 -13.78 -28.66 8.69
CA VAL A 48 -12.94 -29.87 8.63
C VAL A 48 -12.55 -30.37 10.01
N GLU A 49 -12.24 -29.49 10.97
CA GLU A 49 -11.63 -29.87 12.25
C GLU A 49 -12.57 -29.87 13.47
N ASP A 50 -13.80 -29.34 13.35
CA ASP A 50 -14.81 -29.25 14.43
C ASP A 50 -14.24 -28.77 15.80
N SER A 51 -13.18 -27.94 15.75
CA SER A 51 -12.40 -27.46 16.89
C SER A 51 -12.50 -25.94 16.98
N GLU A 52 -13.34 -25.45 17.90
CA GLU A 52 -13.49 -24.02 18.21
C GLU A 52 -12.15 -23.33 18.48
N MET A 53 -11.20 -24.05 19.10
CA MET A 53 -9.88 -23.54 19.42
C MET A 53 -9.02 -23.29 18.17
N SER A 54 -9.03 -24.21 17.19
CA SER A 54 -8.31 -24.04 15.91
C SER A 54 -8.78 -22.78 15.17
N ILE A 55 -10.07 -22.46 15.30
CA ILE A 55 -10.74 -21.36 14.62
C ILE A 55 -10.33 -20.04 15.24
N VAL A 56 -10.42 -19.92 16.57
CA VAL A 56 -9.99 -18.71 17.28
C VAL A 56 -8.52 -18.41 16.99
N VAL A 57 -7.66 -19.43 17.02
CA VAL A 57 -6.24 -19.29 16.69
C VAL A 57 -6.06 -18.85 15.23
N GLY A 58 -6.77 -19.46 14.28
CA GLY A 58 -6.72 -19.11 12.86
C GLY A 58 -7.18 -17.67 12.57
N PHE A 59 -8.24 -17.21 13.21
CA PHE A 59 -8.72 -15.83 13.11
C PHE A 59 -7.70 -14.84 13.69
N LEU A 60 -7.18 -15.09 14.89
CA LEU A 60 -6.17 -14.24 15.52
C LEU A 60 -4.89 -14.16 14.69
N PHE A 61 -4.45 -15.29 14.14
CA PHE A 61 -3.29 -15.34 13.26
C PHE A 61 -3.53 -14.54 11.97
N THR A 62 -4.67 -14.74 11.32
CA THR A 62 -5.03 -14.01 10.09
C THR A 62 -5.12 -12.50 10.34
N LEU A 63 -5.74 -12.10 11.46
CA LEU A 63 -5.85 -10.69 11.84
C LEU A 63 -4.47 -10.08 12.12
N THR A 64 -3.58 -10.80 12.81
CA THR A 64 -2.22 -10.34 13.11
C THR A 64 -1.41 -10.15 11.84
N ILE A 65 -1.44 -11.13 10.92
CA ILE A 65 -0.80 -11.02 9.60
C ILE A 65 -1.36 -9.83 8.84
N TYR A 66 -2.68 -9.68 8.79
CA TYR A 66 -3.32 -8.57 8.09
C TYR A 66 -2.85 -7.21 8.64
N LEU A 67 -2.89 -7.02 9.96
CA LEU A 67 -2.45 -5.78 10.61
C LEU A 67 -0.96 -5.50 10.34
N PHE A 68 -0.12 -6.53 10.40
CA PHE A 68 1.29 -6.41 10.06
C PHE A 68 1.50 -5.96 8.60
N PHE A 69 0.84 -6.62 7.64
CA PHE A 69 0.89 -6.24 6.22
C PHE A 69 0.36 -4.83 5.97
N LEU A 70 -0.70 -4.44 6.65
CA LEU A 70 -1.29 -3.12 6.55
C LEU A 70 -0.30 -2.03 7.00
N LEU A 71 0.30 -2.20 8.18
CA LEU A 71 1.29 -1.27 8.72
C LEU A 71 2.54 -1.20 7.83
N LEU A 72 3.05 -2.37 7.39
CA LEU A 72 4.23 -2.44 6.55
C LEU A 72 3.99 -1.77 5.18
N SER A 73 2.87 -2.08 4.53
CA SER A 73 2.49 -1.50 3.24
C SER A 73 2.29 0.01 3.35
N TRP A 74 1.60 0.48 4.39
CA TRP A 74 1.42 1.91 4.63
C TRP A 74 2.73 2.64 4.92
N GLY A 75 3.63 2.01 5.69
CA GLY A 75 4.97 2.52 5.95
C GLY A 75 5.79 2.69 4.66
N ILE A 76 5.74 1.70 3.77
CA ILE A 76 6.41 1.75 2.45
C ILE A 76 5.81 2.87 1.59
N ILE A 77 4.49 2.97 1.50
CA ILE A 77 3.79 4.02 0.75
C ILE A 77 4.20 5.41 1.26
N THR A 78 4.19 5.60 2.58
CA THR A 78 4.60 6.85 3.23
C THR A 78 6.05 7.19 2.93
N SER A 79 6.95 6.20 2.98
CA SER A 79 8.37 6.38 2.65
C SER A 79 8.58 6.80 1.20
N TYR A 80 7.90 6.14 0.25
CA TYR A 80 7.95 6.51 -1.17
C TYR A 80 7.35 7.89 -1.45
N ALA A 81 6.24 8.23 -0.81
CA ALA A 81 5.62 9.55 -0.93
C ALA A 81 6.57 10.66 -0.45
N LYS A 82 7.21 10.46 0.72
CA LYS A 82 8.22 11.39 1.26
C LYS A 82 9.44 11.51 0.35
N ASN A 83 9.97 10.41 -0.16
CA ASN A 83 11.14 10.41 -1.04
C ASN A 83 10.86 11.18 -2.35
N VAL A 84 9.68 10.99 -2.94
CA VAL A 84 9.27 11.74 -4.12
C VAL A 84 9.10 13.22 -3.84
N GLU A 85 8.53 13.55 -2.69
CA GLU A 85 8.38 14.95 -2.29
C GLU A 85 9.73 15.63 -2.07
N ASN A 86 10.66 14.96 -1.40
CA ASN A 86 12.02 15.45 -1.22
C ASN A 86 12.71 15.66 -2.57
N LYS A 87 12.59 14.70 -3.50
CA LYS A 87 13.15 14.85 -4.85
C LYS A 87 12.51 15.99 -5.64
N ARG A 88 11.20 16.21 -5.48
CA ARG A 88 10.52 17.36 -6.08
C ARG A 88 11.10 18.68 -5.55
N LEU A 89 11.32 18.76 -4.24
CA LEU A 89 11.90 19.91 -3.57
C LEU A 89 13.36 20.14 -3.95
N GLU A 90 14.18 19.08 -4.01
CA GLU A 90 15.57 19.12 -4.48
C GLU A 90 15.68 19.67 -5.91
N MET A 91 14.71 19.34 -6.77
CA MET A 91 14.65 19.84 -8.14
C MET A 91 14.03 21.25 -8.24
N ASN A 92 13.56 21.84 -7.14
CA ASN A 92 12.82 23.11 -7.09
C ASN A 92 11.65 23.18 -8.09
N LEU A 93 10.98 22.04 -8.32
CA LEU A 93 9.88 21.96 -9.27
C LEU A 93 8.54 22.13 -8.57
N THR A 94 7.63 22.88 -9.18
CA THR A 94 6.21 22.84 -8.82
C THR A 94 5.62 21.45 -9.11
N LYS A 95 4.46 21.13 -8.52
CA LYS A 95 3.78 19.84 -8.74
C LYS A 95 3.56 19.55 -10.23
N ASN A 96 3.08 20.52 -10.99
CA ASN A 96 2.80 20.37 -12.42
C ASN A 96 4.09 20.17 -13.24
N GLN A 97 5.15 20.91 -12.93
CA GLN A 97 6.44 20.74 -13.59
C GLN A 97 7.06 19.37 -13.27
N PHE A 98 6.87 18.87 -12.05
CA PHE A 98 7.33 17.55 -11.65
C PHE A 98 6.58 16.44 -12.40
N GLU A 99 5.24 16.53 -12.49
CA GLU A 99 4.40 15.61 -13.28
C GLU A 99 4.84 15.57 -14.75
N GLN A 100 5.15 16.73 -15.34
CA GLN A 100 5.70 16.82 -16.69
C GLN A 100 7.10 16.21 -16.80
N ALA A 101 7.99 16.49 -15.85
CA ALA A 101 9.37 15.97 -15.84
C ALA A 101 9.44 14.45 -15.74
N ILE A 102 8.49 13.84 -15.03
CA ILE A 102 8.36 12.37 -14.92
C ILE A 102 7.45 11.78 -16.01
N GLU A 103 6.86 12.60 -16.90
CA GLU A 103 5.89 12.20 -17.94
C GLU A 103 4.70 11.40 -17.38
N PHE A 104 4.13 11.87 -16.28
CA PHE A 104 2.94 11.28 -15.69
C PHE A 104 1.70 11.81 -16.43
N LYS A 105 1.10 10.98 -17.30
CA LYS A 105 -0.21 11.25 -17.90
C LYS A 105 -1.31 10.77 -16.94
N LYS A 106 -2.23 11.66 -16.57
CA LYS A 106 -3.43 11.33 -15.80
C LYS A 106 -4.33 10.35 -16.54
#